data_AF-A0A940M1J3-F1
#
_entry.id   AF-A0A940M1J3-F1
#
_cell.length_a   1.000
_cell.length_b   1.000
_cell.length_c   1.000
_cell.angle_alpha   90.00
_cell.angle_beta   90.00
_cell.angle_gamma   90.00
#
_symmetry.space_group_name_H-M   'P 1'
#
loop_
_entity.id
_entity.type
_entity.pdbx_description
1 polymer ?
#
loop_
_entity_poly.entity_id
_entity_poly.type
_entity_poly.pdbx_seq_one_letter_code
_entity_poly.pdbx_strand_id
1 'polypeptide(L)' 'MIGDAIAGWIGRSIDRRDGEGGTMGAILGVGAWEVAKRVVPAALLLGGAVLGARYVSARLQPATAP' A
#
# COMPACT_ATOMS: atom_id res chain seq x y z
N MET A 1 -5.61 14.55 -1.27
CA MET A 1 -5.67 14.95 0.15
C MET A 1 -4.73 14.12 1.03
N ILE A 2 -4.92 12.80 1.22
CA ILE A 2 -3.94 11.96 1.96
C ILE A 2 -2.60 11.82 1.21
N GLY A 3 -2.66 11.69 -0.13
CA GLY A 3 -1.46 11.60 -0.96
C GLY A 3 -0.56 12.83 -0.86
N ASP A 4 -1.15 14.02 -0.74
CA ASP A 4 -0.43 15.29 -0.63
C ASP A 4 0.25 15.44 0.74
N ALA A 5 -0.37 14.90 1.80
CA ALA A 5 0.23 14.88 3.13
C ALA A 5 1.44 13.93 3.18
N ILE A 6 1.33 12.75 2.55
CA ILE A 6 2.43 11.78 2.45
C ILE A 6 3.56 12.36 1.59
N ALA A 7 3.22 12.93 0.43
CA ALA A 7 4.18 13.57 -0.46
C ALA A 7 4.89 14.77 0.21
N GLY A 8 4.15 15.60 0.95
CA GLY A 8 4.69 16.74 1.69
C GLY A 8 5.57 16.34 2.87
N TRP A 9 5.26 15.24 3.56
CA TRP A 9 6.10 14.70 4.63
C TRP A 9 7.40 14.09 4.10
N ILE A 10 7.31 13.32 3.01
CA ILE A 10 8.48 12.77 2.31
C ILE A 10 9.36 13.92 1.80
N GLY A 11 8.79 14.89 1.08
CA GLY A 11 9.51 16.06 0.57
C GLY A 11 10.24 16.86 1.66
N ARG A 12 9.59 17.08 2.83
CA ARG A 12 10.19 17.80 3.96
C ARG A 12 11.33 17.04 4.64
N SER A 13 11.32 15.71 4.60
CA SER A 13 12.39 14.87 5.17
C SER A 13 13.61 14.73 4.24
N ILE A 14 13.38 14.80 2.93
CA ILE A 14 14.39 14.79 1.88
C ILE A 14 15.14 16.12 1.83
N ASP A 15 14.40 17.24 1.88
CA ASP A 15 14.95 18.61 1.87
C ASP A 15 15.91 18.89 3.06
N ARG A 16 15.75 18.18 4.19
CA ARG A 16 16.61 18.34 5.38
C ARG A 16 17.94 17.59 5.33
N ARG A 17 18.17 16.68 4.37
CA ARG A 17 19.31 15.74 4.40
C ARG A 17 20.24 15.83 3.19
N ASP A 18 20.58 17.04 2.75
CA ASP A 18 21.67 17.31 1.80
C ASP A 18 21.25 17.27 0.32
N GLY A 19 21.64 18.30 -0.42
CA GLY A 19 21.13 18.65 -1.75
C GLY A 19 21.45 17.65 -2.87
N GLU A 20 22.33 16.66 -2.62
CA GLU A 20 22.67 15.58 -3.55
C GLU A 20 22.02 14.23 -3.19
N GLY A 21 21.85 13.92 -1.90
CA GLY A 21 21.13 12.72 -1.45
C GLY A 21 19.62 12.83 -1.67
N GLY A 22 19.09 14.05 -1.67
CA GLY A 22 17.67 14.31 -1.79
C GLY A 22 17.09 13.99 -3.17
N THR A 23 17.83 14.24 -4.25
CA THR A 23 17.35 14.00 -5.62
C THR A 23 17.24 12.51 -5.92
N MET A 24 18.23 11.72 -5.49
CA MET A 24 18.22 10.27 -5.68
C MET A 24 17.13 9.61 -4.83
N GLY A 25 16.94 10.09 -3.59
CA GLY A 25 15.82 9.67 -2.73
C GLY A 25 14.45 10.02 -3.31
N ALA A 26 14.32 11.19 -3.96
CA ALA A 26 13.08 11.59 -4.62
C ALA A 26 12.77 10.72 -5.85
N ILE A 27 13.76 10.37 -6.67
CA ILE A 27 13.57 9.49 -7.83
C ILE A 27 13.11 8.10 -7.37
N LEU A 28 13.77 7.53 -6.36
CA LEU A 28 13.40 6.24 -5.79
C LEU A 28 12.01 6.31 -5.13
N GLY A 29 11.70 7.40 -4.42
CA GLY A 29 10.40 7.63 -3.80
C GLY A 29 9.26 7.75 -4.81
N VAL A 30 9.46 8.48 -5.91
CA VAL A 30 8.49 8.60 -7.00
C VAL A 30 8.31 7.26 -7.71
N GLY A 31 9.40 6.54 -8.00
CA GLY A 31 9.35 5.20 -8.60
C GLY A 31 8.58 4.22 -7.71
N ALA A 32 8.88 4.20 -6.41
CA ALA A 32 8.16 3.38 -5.43
C ALA A 32 6.68 3.78 -5.34
N TRP A 33 6.35 5.07 -5.37
CA TRP A 33 4.98 5.56 -5.34
C TRP A 33 4.19 5.17 -6.60
N GLU A 34 4.79 5.25 -7.78
CA GLU A 34 4.18 4.83 -9.05
C GLU A 34 3.85 3.33 -9.07
N VAL A 35 4.72 2.51 -8.49
CA VAL A 35 4.48 1.07 -8.32
C VAL A 35 3.40 0.85 -7.26
N ALA A 36 3.53 1.48 -6.09
CA ALA A 36 2.61 1.31 -4.97
C ALA A 36 1.18 1.70 -5.33
N LYS A 37 0.96 2.79 -6.07
CA LYS A 37 -0.38 3.19 -6.54
C LYS A 37 -1.08 2.13 -7.39
N ARG A 38 -0.35 1.26 -8.06
CA ARG A 38 -0.91 0.15 -8.86
C ARG A 38 -1.02 -1.13 -8.06
N VAL A 39 0.02 -1.46 -7.28
CA VAL A 39 0.12 -2.72 -6.52
C VAL A 39 -0.76 -2.71 -5.28
N VAL A 40 -0.82 -1.61 -4.53
CA VAL A 40 -1.57 -1.55 -3.26
C VAL A 40 -3.07 -1.79 -3.46
N PRO A 41 -3.77 -1.12 -4.41
CA PRO A 41 -5.19 -1.41 -4.64
C PRO A 41 -5.43 -2.85 -5.10
N ALA A 42 -4.58 -3.38 -5.99
CA ALA A 42 -4.70 -4.75 -6.48
C ALA A 42 -4.50 -5.77 -5.34
N ALA A 43 -3.50 -5.57 -4.50
CA ALA A 43 -3.23 -6.41 -3.33
C ALA A 43 -4.38 -6.36 -2.31
N LEU A 44 -4.96 -5.17 -2.07
CA LEU A 44 -6.12 -5.02 -1.19
C LEU A 44 -7.35 -5.73 -1.74
N LEU A 45 -7.61 -5.64 -3.05
CA LEU A 45 -8.72 -6.34 -3.69
C LEU A 45 -8.55 -7.86 -3.61
N LEU A 46 -7.37 -8.37 -3.98
CA LEU A 46 -7.08 -9.81 -3.94
C LEU A 46 -7.11 -10.35 -2.50
N GLY A 47 -6.44 -9.66 -1.57
CA GLY A 47 -6.43 -10.04 -0.16
C GLY A 47 -7.84 -9.99 0.44
N GLY A 48 -8.61 -8.94 0.14
CA GLY A 48 -10.00 -8.80 0.55
C GLY A 48 -10.90 -9.89 0.00
N ALA A 49 -10.72 -10.27 -1.27
CA ALA A 49 -11.46 -11.37 -1.89
C ALA A 49 -11.16 -12.71 -1.22
N VAL A 50 -9.89 -13.01 -0.94
CA VAL A 50 -9.49 -14.26 -0.26
C VAL A 50 -10.03 -14.31 1.18
N LEU A 51 -9.86 -13.24 1.95
CA LEU A 51 -10.37 -13.15 3.31
C LEU A 51 -11.90 -13.22 3.34
N GLY A 52 -12.58 -12.53 2.42
CA GLY A 52 -14.02 -12.56 2.26
C GLY A 52 -14.53 -13.95 1.91
N ALA A 53 -13.90 -14.62 0.93
CA ALA A 53 -14.24 -15.99 0.55
C ALA A 53 -14.03 -16.96 1.72
N ARG A 54 -12.95 -16.82 2.49
CA ARG A 54 -12.69 -17.64 3.67
C ARG A 54 -13.73 -17.40 4.76
N TYR A 55 -14.09 -16.13 5.01
CA TYR A 55 -15.09 -15.76 6.00
C TYR A 55 -16.49 -16.28 5.64
N VAL A 56 -16.89 -16.09 4.38
CA VAL A 56 -18.16 -16.61 3.86
C VAL A 56 -18.16 -18.14 3.93
N SER A 57 -17.07 -18.80 3.50
CA SER A 57 -16.97 -20.27 3.57
C SER A 57 -17.04 -20.78 5.01
N ALA A 58 -16.39 -20.11 5.98
CA ALA A 58 -16.47 -20.48 7.39
C ALA A 58 -17.87 -20.25 7.99
N ARG A 59 -18.59 -19.23 7.51
CA ARG A 59 -19.99 -18.96 7.90
C ARG A 59 -20.99 -19.94 7.27
N LEU A 60 -20.69 -20.39 6.05
CA LEU A 60 -21.56 -21.25 5.25
C LEU A 60 -21.24 -22.74 5.40
N GLN A 61 -20.15 -23.12 6.07
CA GLN A 61 -19.95 -24.51 6.47
C GLN A 61 -21.03 -24.85 7.51
N PRO A 62 -22.10 -25.61 7.15
CA PRO A 62 -22.88 -26.25 8.18
C PRO A 62 -21.92 -27.13 8.97
N ALA A 63 -22.12 -27.20 10.29
CA ALA A 63 -21.39 -28.16 11.10
C ALA A 63 -21.56 -29.54 10.43
N THR A 64 -20.53 -30.00 9.73
CA THR A 64 -20.41 -31.40 9.34
C THR A 64 -20.19 -32.12 10.65
N ALA A 65 -21.32 -32.42 11.30
CA ALA A 65 -21.41 -33.25 12.47
C ALA A 65 -20.82 -34.62 12.11
N PRO A 66 -19.78 -35.10 12.80
CA PRO A 66 -19.55 -36.53 12.94
C PRO A 66 -20.66 -37.17 13.79
#